data_AF-A0A7S4VIE4-F1
#
_entry.id   AF-A0A7S4VIE4-F1
#
_cell.length_a   1.000
_cell.length_b   1.000
_cell.length_c   1.000
_cell.angle_alpha   90.00
_cell.angle_beta   90.00
_cell.angle_gamma   90.00
#
_symmetry.space_group_name_H-M   'P 1'
#
loop_
_entity.id
_entity.type
_entity.pdbx_description
1 polymer ?
#
loop_
_entity_poly.entity_id
_entity_poly.type
_entity_poly.pdbx_seq_one_letter_code
_entity_poly.pdbx_strand_id
1 'polypeptide(L)'
;GITEMDDYDQTCSDITPAEHDAYIRSCKNNPSLSTSMQELANMHYGHTEGDTIDSFIFRDDPKWHCAQRRFGQSYKIFMNTIRLLRESLPDYLVVLDDDTYFNVDLFQDYIASSDPNEARIYSGCLFEANYTNNMTLEFPYGGFGVVYSKETMKQMNTPIWCKTDHTTSSLRHSSFVRSACHAIEQNQIGERDFFRDGMSIVDLVHAYSAQVKSLCLHSDWLIGYVAKNYLDLSLPDGKESNATTFHPIKTWPLQCGNYTQAEPCSATESMFCHRQTPQDMEAMTKENQLLHPENYKYAKSQKNDAYSNIDRIISATVQNH
;
A
#
# COMPACT_ATOMS: atom_id res chain seq x y z
N GLY A 1 -3.86 13.49 5.20
CA GLY A 1 -3.43 12.14 5.56
C GLY A 1 -4.52 11.50 6.39
N ILE A 2 -4.53 10.17 6.44
CA ILE A 2 -5.37 9.40 7.36
C ILE A 2 -4.56 9.19 8.64
N THR A 3 -5.17 9.39 9.79
CA THR A 3 -4.48 9.32 11.10
C THR A 3 -5.15 8.31 12.02
N GLU A 4 -4.65 8.20 13.25
CA GLU A 4 -5.28 7.45 14.35
C GLU A 4 -6.75 7.84 14.55
N MET A 5 -7.12 9.10 14.29
CA MET A 5 -8.50 9.58 14.44
C MET A 5 -9.46 8.97 13.42
N ASP A 6 -8.93 8.39 12.35
CA ASP A 6 -9.70 7.72 11.30
C ASP A 6 -9.75 6.20 11.50
N ASP A 7 -9.16 5.68 12.59
CA ASP A 7 -9.19 4.25 12.92
C ASP A 7 -10.63 3.77 13.10
N TYR A 8 -10.93 2.60 12.52
CA TYR A 8 -12.25 1.97 12.64
C TYR A 8 -12.60 1.70 14.11
N ASP A 9 -11.60 1.30 14.88
CA ASP A 9 -11.70 1.08 16.31
C ASP A 9 -10.92 2.20 17.03
N GLN A 10 -11.65 3.23 17.45
CA GLN A 10 -11.12 4.38 18.18
C GLN A 10 -10.54 3.99 19.56
N THR A 11 -10.87 2.80 20.06
CA THR A 11 -10.33 2.25 21.31
C THR A 11 -9.15 1.32 21.08
N CYS A 12 -8.73 1.14 19.83
CA CYS A 12 -7.62 0.25 19.50
C CYS A 12 -6.31 0.73 20.15
N SER A 13 -6.15 2.03 20.42
CA SER A 13 -5.01 2.54 21.18
C SER A 13 -4.94 2.07 22.64
N ASP A 14 -6.03 1.52 23.16
CA ASP A 14 -6.17 1.08 24.55
C ASP A 14 -5.91 -0.43 24.72
N ILE A 15 -5.46 -1.12 23.65
CA ILE A 15 -5.11 -2.55 23.71
C ILE A 15 -4.12 -2.79 24.84
N THR A 16 -4.45 -3.74 25.72
CA THR A 16 -3.54 -4.17 26.78
C THR A 16 -2.45 -5.10 26.24
N PRO A 17 -1.29 -5.22 26.91
CA PRO A 17 -0.27 -6.21 26.53
C PRO A 17 -0.80 -7.66 26.46
N ALA A 18 -1.79 -8.02 27.27
CA ALA A 18 -2.39 -9.36 27.25
C ALA A 18 -3.26 -9.59 26.00
N GLU A 19 -4.00 -8.56 25.56
CA GLU A 19 -4.78 -8.58 24.32
C GLU A 19 -3.86 -8.58 23.10
N HIS A 20 -2.80 -7.78 23.14
CA HIS A 20 -1.73 -7.79 22.15
C HIS A 20 -1.16 -9.19 21.92
N ASP A 21 -0.75 -9.86 23.00
CA ASP A 21 -0.25 -11.23 22.94
C ASP A 21 -1.31 -12.22 22.41
N ALA A 22 -2.59 -11.99 22.74
CA ALA A 22 -3.68 -12.81 22.22
C ALA A 22 -3.86 -12.65 20.70
N TYR A 23 -3.71 -11.43 20.17
CA TYR A 23 -3.76 -11.17 18.73
C TYR A 23 -2.59 -11.84 18.00
N ILE A 24 -1.36 -11.73 18.51
CA ILE A 24 -0.19 -12.42 17.95
C ILE A 24 -0.41 -13.93 17.95
N ARG A 25 -0.84 -14.51 19.09
CA ARG A 25 -1.13 -15.95 19.18
C ARG A 25 -2.24 -16.38 18.21
N SER A 26 -3.28 -15.57 18.04
CA SER A 26 -4.36 -15.85 17.09
C SER A 26 -3.82 -15.93 15.67
N CYS A 27 -2.90 -15.05 15.29
CA CYS A 27 -2.33 -15.04 13.94
C CYS A 27 -1.34 -16.17 13.68
N LYS A 28 -0.55 -16.58 14.68
CA LYS A 28 0.36 -17.73 14.57
C LYS A 28 -0.36 -19.08 14.46
N ASN A 29 -1.64 -19.12 14.84
CA ASN A 29 -2.46 -20.33 14.84
C ASN A 29 -3.75 -20.13 14.03
N ASN A 30 -3.76 -19.24 13.04
CA ASN A 30 -4.98 -18.88 12.32
C ASN A 30 -5.28 -19.94 11.23
N PRO A 31 -6.31 -20.78 11.40
CA PRO A 31 -6.61 -21.84 10.44
C PRO A 31 -7.12 -21.31 9.08
N SER A 32 -7.49 -20.03 9.00
CA SER A 32 -7.92 -19.39 7.76
C SER A 32 -6.76 -18.93 6.87
N LEU A 33 -5.52 -18.94 7.38
CA LEU A 33 -4.34 -18.66 6.56
C LEU A 33 -3.95 -19.89 5.76
N SER A 34 -3.62 -19.69 4.49
CA SER A 34 -2.91 -20.72 3.71
C SER A 34 -1.57 -21.04 4.36
N THR A 35 -0.99 -22.22 4.09
CA THR A 35 0.31 -22.62 4.67
C THR A 35 1.39 -21.57 4.44
N SER A 36 1.48 -21.03 3.22
CA SER A 36 2.45 -19.99 2.87
C SER A 36 2.21 -18.66 3.60
N MET A 37 0.96 -18.25 3.77
CA MET A 37 0.64 -17.03 4.55
C MET A 37 0.85 -17.25 6.04
N GLN A 38 0.63 -18.48 6.54
CA GLN A 38 0.91 -18.83 7.93
C GLN A 38 2.41 -18.80 8.24
N GLU A 39 3.25 -19.29 7.32
CA GLU A 39 4.70 -19.16 7.41
C GLU A 39 5.13 -17.69 7.41
N LEU A 40 4.61 -16.90 6.48
CA LEU A 40 4.89 -15.46 6.40
C LEU A 40 4.51 -14.74 7.70
N ALA A 41 3.31 -15.00 8.22
CA ALA A 41 2.86 -14.48 9.50
C ALA A 41 3.77 -14.96 10.66
N ASN A 42 4.24 -16.21 10.65
CA ASN A 42 5.13 -16.69 11.71
C ASN A 42 6.51 -16.02 11.69
N MET A 43 7.00 -15.61 10.52
CA MET A 43 8.30 -14.96 10.35
C MET A 43 8.22 -13.46 10.65
N HIS A 44 7.21 -12.78 10.12
CA HIS A 44 7.13 -11.32 10.13
C HIS A 44 6.08 -10.79 11.10
N TYR A 45 5.03 -11.54 11.41
CA TYR A 45 3.98 -11.06 12.31
C TYR A 45 4.27 -11.41 13.78
N GLY A 46 4.66 -10.40 14.56
CA GLY A 46 4.88 -10.49 16.01
C GLY A 46 6.34 -10.32 16.43
N HIS A 47 6.79 -11.10 17.42
CA HIS A 47 8.09 -10.87 18.10
C HIS A 47 9.36 -10.96 17.24
N THR A 48 9.29 -11.47 16.00
CA THR A 48 10.46 -11.68 15.11
C THR A 48 10.71 -10.55 14.11
N GLU A 49 9.79 -9.60 13.94
CA GLU A 49 10.12 -8.24 13.44
C GLU A 49 10.95 -7.45 14.49
N GLY A 50 11.60 -8.17 15.40
CA GLY A 50 12.09 -7.71 16.68
C GLY A 50 13.24 -8.52 17.28
N ASP A 51 14.19 -9.01 16.48
CA ASP A 51 15.50 -9.47 17.02
C ASP A 51 16.57 -8.36 17.05
N THR A 52 16.23 -7.15 16.60
CA THR A 52 17.07 -5.95 16.71
C THR A 52 16.56 -5.02 17.82
N ILE A 53 17.37 -4.05 18.23
CA ILE A 53 17.10 -3.10 19.33
C ILE A 53 15.74 -2.37 19.20
N ASP A 54 15.19 -2.25 17.99
CA ASP A 54 13.87 -1.66 17.68
C ASP A 54 12.69 -2.51 18.21
N SER A 55 12.92 -3.80 18.46
CA SER A 55 11.93 -4.75 18.99
C SER A 55 11.32 -4.37 20.32
N PHE A 56 12.08 -3.69 21.17
CA PHE A 56 11.60 -3.23 22.46
C PHE A 56 10.54 -2.14 22.30
N ILE A 57 10.58 -1.36 21.22
CA ILE A 57 9.65 -0.26 20.97
C ILE A 57 8.31 -0.81 20.42
N PHE A 58 8.35 -1.72 19.44
CA PHE A 58 7.13 -2.31 18.86
C PHE A 58 6.48 -3.37 19.75
N ARG A 59 7.25 -4.03 20.63
CA ARG A 59 6.70 -5.00 21.58
C ARG A 59 5.86 -4.33 22.67
N ASP A 60 6.21 -3.10 23.05
CA ASP A 60 5.57 -2.39 24.17
C ASP A 60 4.51 -1.37 23.72
N ASP A 61 4.43 -1.03 22.43
CA ASP A 61 3.37 -0.16 21.89
C ASP A 61 2.36 -0.93 21.01
N PRO A 62 1.26 -1.44 21.56
CA PRO A 62 0.28 -2.24 20.81
C PRO A 62 -0.48 -1.43 19.74
N LYS A 63 -0.30 -0.10 19.67
CA LYS A 63 -0.95 0.77 18.69
C LYS A 63 -0.57 0.47 17.25
N TRP A 64 0.60 -0.13 17.02
CA TRP A 64 1.00 -0.49 15.66
C TRP A 64 -0.01 -1.44 15.00
N HIS A 65 -0.67 -2.34 15.75
CA HIS A 65 -1.72 -3.22 15.24
C HIS A 65 -2.92 -2.45 14.67
N CYS A 66 -3.23 -1.30 15.25
CA CYS A 66 -4.32 -0.43 14.82
C CYS A 66 -3.98 0.21 13.47
N ALA A 67 -2.75 0.70 13.34
CA ALA A 67 -2.24 1.30 12.12
C ALA A 67 -2.33 0.35 10.91
N GLN A 68 -2.13 -0.96 11.12
CA GLN A 68 -2.20 -1.95 10.05
C GLN A 68 -3.57 -1.98 9.34
N ARG A 69 -4.64 -1.67 10.06
CA ARG A 69 -6.02 -1.68 9.55
C ARG A 69 -6.37 -0.42 8.75
N ARG A 70 -5.61 0.67 8.93
CA ARG A 70 -5.85 1.95 8.24
C ARG A 70 -5.74 1.82 6.74
N PHE A 71 -4.89 0.93 6.23
CA PHE A 71 -4.69 0.77 4.80
C PHE A 71 -6.01 0.60 4.04
N GLY A 72 -6.86 -0.36 4.44
CA GLY A 72 -8.16 -0.57 3.79
C GLY A 72 -9.09 0.65 3.88
N GLN A 73 -9.09 1.32 5.04
CA GLN A 73 -9.88 2.53 5.28
C GLN A 73 -9.42 3.70 4.39
N SER A 74 -8.10 3.92 4.28
CA SER A 74 -7.51 5.00 3.52
C SER A 74 -7.91 4.97 2.05
N TYR A 75 -7.87 3.79 1.42
CA TYR A 75 -8.29 3.64 0.03
C TYR A 75 -9.78 3.85 -0.13
N LYS A 76 -10.58 3.36 0.81
CA LYS A 76 -12.02 3.53 0.75
C LYS A 76 -12.43 5.00 0.86
N ILE A 77 -11.82 5.75 1.77
CA ILE A 77 -12.01 7.19 1.91
C ILE A 77 -11.59 7.89 0.62
N PHE A 78 -10.37 7.62 0.12
CA PHE A 78 -9.86 8.24 -1.11
C PHE A 78 -10.81 8.01 -2.31
N MET A 79 -11.19 6.77 -2.59
CA MET A 79 -12.06 6.44 -3.72
C MET A 79 -13.46 7.04 -3.57
N ASN A 80 -14.01 7.05 -2.34
CA ASN A 80 -15.28 7.71 -2.06
C ASN A 80 -15.19 9.22 -2.30
N THR A 81 -14.12 9.87 -1.85
CA THR A 81 -13.90 11.31 -2.04
C THR A 81 -13.84 11.67 -3.52
N ILE A 82 -13.04 10.96 -4.32
CA ILE A 82 -13.00 11.17 -5.78
C ILE A 82 -14.39 11.03 -6.40
N ARG A 83 -15.15 10.00 -6.00
CA ARG A 83 -16.51 9.78 -6.50
C ARG A 83 -17.48 10.90 -6.10
N LEU A 84 -17.43 11.34 -4.84
CA LEU A 84 -18.29 12.39 -4.30
C LEU A 84 -18.01 13.74 -4.96
N LEU A 85 -16.74 14.07 -5.14
CA LEU A 85 -16.31 15.29 -5.83
C LEU A 85 -16.55 15.24 -7.35
N ARG A 86 -16.92 14.07 -7.88
CA ARG A 86 -17.07 13.79 -9.33
C ARG A 86 -15.79 14.12 -10.09
N GLU A 87 -14.65 13.93 -9.45
CA GLU A 87 -13.35 14.14 -10.05
C GLU A 87 -12.95 12.90 -10.84
N SER A 88 -12.15 13.09 -11.88
CA SER A 88 -11.46 11.97 -12.52
C SER A 88 -10.40 11.43 -11.56
N LEU A 89 -10.10 10.13 -11.63
CA LEU A 89 -8.92 9.59 -10.96
C LEU A 89 -7.66 10.39 -11.36
N PRO A 90 -6.70 10.60 -10.44
CA PRO A 90 -5.41 11.19 -10.79
C PRO A 90 -4.62 10.24 -11.70
N ASP A 91 -3.57 10.76 -12.35
CA ASP A 91 -2.68 9.93 -13.17
C ASP A 91 -1.90 8.91 -12.33
N TYR A 92 -1.54 9.30 -11.11
CA TYR A 92 -0.83 8.46 -10.16
C TYR A 92 -1.33 8.73 -8.73
N LEU A 93 -1.39 7.68 -7.90
CA LEU A 93 -1.65 7.76 -6.47
C LEU A 93 -0.40 7.27 -5.73
N VAL A 94 0.16 8.13 -4.89
CA VAL A 94 1.30 7.81 -4.04
C VAL A 94 0.79 7.48 -2.64
N VAL A 95 1.18 6.33 -2.10
CA VAL A 95 0.88 5.91 -0.74
C VAL A 95 2.20 5.78 0.01
N LEU A 96 2.31 6.48 1.13
CA LEU A 96 3.51 6.63 1.95
C LEU A 96 3.14 6.50 3.42
N ASP A 97 4.08 5.99 4.21
CA ASP A 97 4.06 6.18 5.66
C ASP A 97 4.52 7.60 6.01
N ASP A 98 4.22 8.05 7.22
CA ASP A 98 4.54 9.41 7.70
C ASP A 98 6.03 9.62 7.99
N ASP A 99 6.81 8.54 8.01
CA ASP A 99 8.27 8.52 8.13
C ASP A 99 8.98 8.22 6.80
N THR A 100 8.27 8.38 5.67
CA THR A 100 8.81 8.06 4.34
C THR A 100 9.05 9.31 3.51
N TYR A 101 10.32 9.52 3.11
CA TYR A 101 10.70 10.58 2.18
C TYR A 101 10.53 10.13 0.73
N PHE A 102 9.83 10.94 -0.07
CA PHE A 102 9.60 10.71 -1.49
C PHE A 102 9.96 11.94 -2.32
N ASN A 103 10.87 11.77 -3.28
CA ASN A 103 11.25 12.83 -4.20
C ASN A 103 10.30 12.86 -5.42
N VAL A 104 9.30 13.73 -5.34
CA VAL A 104 8.28 13.89 -6.39
C VAL A 104 8.89 14.34 -7.71
N ASP A 105 9.87 15.25 -7.69
CA ASP A 105 10.45 15.84 -8.91
C ASP A 105 11.15 14.76 -9.74
N LEU A 106 11.97 13.92 -9.11
CA LEU A 106 12.63 12.85 -9.83
C LEU A 106 11.68 11.75 -10.25
N PHE A 107 10.64 11.49 -9.46
CA PHE A 107 9.61 10.55 -9.88
C PHE A 107 8.94 11.04 -11.17
N GLN A 108 8.59 12.33 -11.26
CA GLN A 108 8.01 12.92 -12.47
C GLN A 108 8.91 12.70 -13.70
N ASP A 109 10.22 12.91 -13.57
CA ASP A 109 11.18 12.63 -14.65
C ASP A 109 11.21 11.14 -15.01
N TYR A 110 11.22 10.25 -14.01
CA TYR A 110 11.24 8.81 -14.20
C TYR A 110 9.99 8.28 -14.93
N ILE A 111 8.81 8.80 -14.60
CA ILE A 111 7.55 8.42 -15.24
C ILE A 111 7.19 9.26 -16.47
N ALA A 112 8.04 10.17 -16.93
CA ALA A 112 7.72 11.10 -18.03
C ALA A 112 7.31 10.38 -19.33
N SER A 113 7.80 9.16 -19.55
CA SER A 113 7.45 8.32 -20.72
C SER A 113 6.40 7.24 -20.43
N SER A 114 5.94 7.12 -19.19
CA SER A 114 4.97 6.11 -18.77
C SER A 114 3.54 6.57 -19.06
N ASP A 115 2.74 5.71 -19.69
CA ASP A 115 1.29 5.94 -19.82
C ASP A 115 0.58 5.58 -18.50
N PRO A 116 -0.10 6.53 -17.83
CA PRO A 116 -0.87 6.25 -16.62
C PRO A 116 -2.07 5.33 -16.87
N ASN A 117 -2.51 5.15 -18.11
CA ASN A 117 -3.60 4.25 -18.49
C ASN A 117 -3.13 2.79 -18.70
N GLU A 118 -1.86 2.50 -18.48
CA GLU A 118 -1.36 1.13 -18.38
C GLU A 118 -1.23 0.75 -16.91
N ALA A 119 -1.73 -0.43 -16.54
CA ALA A 119 -1.73 -0.89 -15.16
C ALA A 119 -0.30 -1.14 -14.68
N ARG A 120 0.22 -0.19 -13.89
CA ARG A 120 1.55 -0.24 -13.29
C ARG A 120 1.50 -0.01 -11.78
N ILE A 121 2.41 -0.68 -11.09
CA ILE A 121 2.77 -0.37 -9.72
C ILE A 121 4.26 -0.09 -9.67
N TYR A 122 4.59 1.04 -9.08
CA TYR A 122 5.95 1.42 -8.80
C TYR A 122 6.20 1.30 -7.31
N SER A 123 7.34 0.73 -6.93
CA SER A 123 7.70 0.51 -5.53
C SER A 123 8.99 1.19 -5.18
N GLY A 124 9.07 1.79 -3.99
CA GLY A 124 10.36 2.18 -3.42
C GLY A 124 11.22 0.98 -3.10
N CYS A 125 10.62 -0.08 -2.53
CA CYS A 125 11.27 -1.34 -2.24
C CYS A 125 10.51 -2.49 -2.91
N LEU A 126 11.16 -3.17 -3.85
CA LEU A 126 10.65 -4.44 -4.35
C LEU A 126 11.22 -5.54 -3.48
N PHE A 127 10.37 -6.14 -2.66
CA PHE A 127 10.79 -7.21 -1.79
C PHE A 127 10.78 -8.52 -2.57
N GLU A 128 11.93 -9.20 -2.60
CA GLU A 128 12.09 -10.54 -3.13
C GLU A 128 12.57 -11.47 -2.03
N ALA A 129 11.72 -12.40 -1.60
CA ALA A 129 12.16 -13.47 -0.72
C ALA A 129 11.74 -14.85 -1.21
N ASN A 130 12.69 -15.76 -1.10
CA ASN A 130 12.50 -17.20 -1.25
C ASN A 130 12.35 -17.78 0.15
N TYR A 131 11.11 -17.91 0.60
CA TYR A 131 10.83 -18.42 1.94
C TYR A 131 10.83 -19.95 1.98
N THR A 132 10.45 -20.61 0.88
CA THR A 132 10.52 -22.06 0.71
C THR A 132 10.87 -22.43 -0.73
N ASN A 133 11.20 -23.71 -0.99
CA ASN A 133 11.50 -24.24 -2.34
C ASN A 133 10.38 -24.01 -3.37
N ASN A 134 9.19 -23.56 -2.96
CA ASN A 134 8.02 -23.37 -3.82
C ASN A 134 7.40 -21.96 -3.73
N MET A 135 8.02 -21.00 -3.02
CA MET A 135 7.44 -19.67 -2.86
C MET A 135 8.48 -18.56 -3.01
N THR A 136 8.48 -17.94 -4.20
CA THR A 136 9.12 -16.65 -4.44
C THR A 136 8.07 -15.55 -4.25
N LEU A 137 8.21 -14.79 -3.17
CA LEU A 137 7.43 -13.59 -2.93
C LEU A 137 8.19 -12.39 -3.49
N GLU A 138 7.89 -12.02 -4.73
CA GLU A 138 8.14 -10.68 -5.28
C GLU A 138 6.87 -9.83 -5.10
N PHE A 139 6.95 -8.73 -4.34
CA PHE A 139 5.86 -7.75 -4.22
C PHE A 139 6.37 -6.38 -3.68
N PRO A 140 5.62 -5.28 -3.88
CA PRO A 140 5.98 -3.96 -3.38
C PRO A 140 5.82 -3.86 -1.85
N TYR A 141 6.90 -3.55 -1.14
CA TYR A 141 6.87 -3.39 0.32
C TYR A 141 6.34 -2.01 0.72
N GLY A 142 5.19 -1.97 1.41
CA GLY A 142 4.44 -0.75 1.66
C GLY A 142 5.17 0.36 2.43
N GLY A 143 6.01 0.03 3.41
CA GLY A 143 6.70 1.04 4.23
C GLY A 143 7.67 1.91 3.42
N PHE A 144 8.20 1.39 2.32
CA PHE A 144 8.99 2.17 1.38
C PHE A 144 8.13 2.90 0.33
N GLY A 145 6.82 3.01 0.56
CA GLY A 145 5.91 3.67 -0.35
C GLY A 145 5.65 2.92 -1.65
N VAL A 146 4.44 3.13 -2.18
CA VAL A 146 3.96 2.52 -3.41
C VAL A 146 3.22 3.56 -4.24
N VAL A 147 3.44 3.54 -5.56
CA VAL A 147 2.72 4.39 -6.52
C VAL A 147 1.88 3.55 -7.45
N TYR A 148 0.59 3.87 -7.52
CA TYR A 148 -0.37 3.23 -8.42
C TYR A 148 -0.64 4.13 -9.61
N SER A 149 -0.55 3.57 -10.82
CA SER A 149 -1.05 4.24 -12.03
C SER A 149 -2.58 4.41 -11.99
N LYS A 150 -3.12 5.30 -12.83
CA LYS A 150 -4.56 5.49 -13.03
C LYS A 150 -5.28 4.20 -13.38
N GLU A 151 -4.73 3.38 -14.27
CA GLU A 151 -5.36 2.12 -14.63
C GLU A 151 -5.39 1.11 -13.48
N THR A 152 -4.32 1.06 -12.68
CA THR A 152 -4.30 0.22 -11.48
C THR A 152 -5.38 0.65 -10.48
N MET A 153 -5.56 1.96 -10.28
CA MET A 153 -6.65 2.48 -9.45
C MET A 153 -8.04 2.12 -10.00
N LYS A 154 -8.22 2.12 -11.33
CA LYS A 154 -9.47 1.67 -11.94
C LYS A 154 -9.72 0.19 -11.66
N GLN A 155 -8.71 -0.67 -11.79
CA GLN A 155 -8.82 -2.09 -11.44
C GLN A 155 -9.21 -2.26 -9.97
N MET A 156 -8.50 -1.60 -9.05
CA MET A 156 -8.79 -1.65 -7.61
C MET A 156 -10.23 -1.27 -7.25
N ASN A 157 -10.82 -0.35 -8.02
CA ASN A 157 -12.19 0.15 -7.82
C ASN A 157 -13.24 -0.53 -8.72
N THR A 158 -12.85 -1.47 -9.57
CA THR A 158 -13.78 -2.18 -10.48
C THR A 158 -14.60 -3.21 -9.69
N PRO A 159 -15.95 -3.20 -9.80
CA PRO A 159 -16.80 -4.21 -9.16
C PRO A 159 -16.50 -5.63 -9.67
N ILE A 160 -16.28 -6.56 -8.75
CA ILE A 160 -15.98 -7.97 -9.03
C ILE A 160 -17.23 -8.82 -8.83
N TRP A 161 -17.54 -9.69 -9.79
CA TRP A 161 -18.69 -10.59 -9.75
C TRP A 161 -18.26 -12.02 -10.09
N CYS A 162 -18.17 -12.89 -9.09
CA CYS A 162 -17.61 -14.24 -9.25
C CYS A 162 -18.67 -15.34 -9.47
N LYS A 163 -19.91 -15.16 -9.02
CA LYS A 163 -20.96 -16.20 -9.20
C LYS A 163 -21.55 -16.21 -10.59
N THR A 164 -21.83 -17.38 -11.15
CA THR A 164 -22.11 -17.64 -12.58
C THR A 164 -23.48 -17.16 -13.13
N ASP A 165 -24.40 -16.65 -12.31
CA ASP A 165 -25.81 -16.46 -12.73
C ASP A 165 -26.16 -15.15 -13.48
N HIS A 166 -25.17 -14.37 -13.93
CA HIS A 166 -25.43 -13.19 -14.78
C HIS A 166 -24.73 -13.32 -16.13
N THR A 167 -25.49 -13.79 -17.12
CA THR A 167 -25.09 -14.15 -18.48
C THR A 167 -24.79 -12.97 -19.43
N THR A 168 -24.67 -11.72 -18.95
CA THR A 168 -24.76 -10.56 -19.86
C THR A 168 -23.78 -9.39 -19.65
N SER A 169 -22.78 -9.46 -18.75
CA SER A 169 -21.85 -8.33 -18.59
C SER A 169 -20.48 -8.60 -19.21
N SER A 170 -20.12 -7.80 -20.22
CA SER A 170 -18.77 -7.76 -20.84
C SER A 170 -17.64 -7.57 -19.83
N LEU A 171 -17.93 -7.00 -18.66
CA LEU A 171 -16.98 -6.83 -17.55
C LEU A 171 -16.54 -8.16 -16.91
N ARG A 172 -17.34 -9.24 -16.98
CA ARG A 172 -16.94 -10.56 -16.45
C ARG A 172 -15.81 -11.22 -17.25
N HIS A 173 -15.60 -10.77 -18.48
CA HIS A 173 -14.63 -11.38 -19.38
C HIS A 173 -13.27 -10.70 -19.36
N SER A 174 -13.08 -9.62 -18.58
CA SER A 174 -11.75 -9.05 -18.41
C SER A 174 -10.84 -10.06 -17.71
N SER A 175 -9.57 -10.09 -18.12
CA SER A 175 -8.53 -10.89 -17.47
C SER A 175 -8.41 -10.53 -15.98
N PHE A 176 -8.47 -9.23 -15.67
CA PHE A 176 -8.54 -8.70 -14.31
C PHE A 176 -9.61 -9.36 -13.43
N VAL A 177 -10.89 -9.35 -13.82
CA VAL A 177 -11.97 -9.89 -12.96
C VAL A 177 -11.78 -11.39 -12.74
N ARG A 178 -11.27 -12.12 -13.73
CA ARG A 178 -10.98 -13.55 -13.61
C ARG A 178 -9.85 -13.80 -12.61
N SER A 179 -8.77 -13.04 -12.69
CA SER A 179 -7.65 -13.12 -11.74
C SER A 179 -8.09 -12.78 -10.33
N ALA A 180 -8.86 -11.70 -10.15
CA ALA A 180 -9.40 -11.30 -8.86
C ALA A 180 -10.33 -12.38 -8.25
N CYS A 181 -11.24 -12.96 -9.06
CA CYS A 181 -12.09 -14.05 -8.59
C CYS A 181 -11.29 -15.29 -8.20
N HIS A 182 -10.25 -15.63 -8.96
CA HIS A 182 -9.35 -16.72 -8.61
C HIS A 182 -8.67 -16.47 -7.25
N ALA A 183 -8.15 -15.26 -7.01
CA ALA A 183 -7.53 -14.89 -5.74
C ALA A 183 -8.51 -15.01 -4.56
N ILE A 184 -9.74 -14.52 -4.73
CA ILE A 184 -10.81 -14.64 -3.71
C ILE A 184 -11.12 -16.12 -3.41
N GLU A 185 -11.14 -16.97 -4.44
CA GLU A 185 -11.38 -18.40 -4.26
C GLU A 185 -10.23 -19.09 -3.51
N GLN A 186 -8.98 -18.69 -3.76
CA GLN A 186 -7.81 -19.18 -3.02
C GLN A 186 -7.86 -18.81 -1.54
N ASN A 187 -8.46 -17.65 -1.19
CA ASN A 187 -8.74 -17.24 0.19
C ASN A 187 -7.49 -17.33 1.09
N GLN A 188 -6.34 -16.84 0.63
CA GLN A 188 -5.08 -17.15 1.28
C GLN A 188 -4.95 -16.54 2.69
N ILE A 189 -5.72 -15.49 2.99
CA ILE A 189 -5.69 -14.78 4.26
C ILE A 189 -7.04 -14.80 5.00
N GLY A 190 -8.01 -15.58 4.51
CA GLY A 190 -9.37 -15.62 5.07
C GLY A 190 -10.28 -14.47 4.60
N GLU A 191 -9.91 -13.77 3.54
CA GLU A 191 -10.65 -12.61 3.04
C GLU A 191 -11.99 -12.96 2.35
N ARG A 192 -12.15 -14.20 1.88
CA ARG A 192 -13.33 -14.68 1.14
C ARG A 192 -14.62 -14.52 1.92
N ASP A 193 -14.59 -14.71 3.23
CA ASP A 193 -15.77 -14.59 4.10
C ASP A 193 -16.32 -13.15 4.15
N PHE A 194 -15.49 -12.18 3.78
CA PHE A 194 -15.87 -10.76 3.71
C PHE A 194 -16.32 -10.34 2.30
N PHE A 195 -16.01 -11.14 1.28
CA PHE A 195 -16.35 -10.83 -0.10
C PHE A 195 -17.84 -11.02 -0.40
N ARG A 196 -18.39 -10.06 -1.15
CA ARG A 196 -19.72 -10.14 -1.74
C ARG A 196 -19.63 -9.70 -3.20
N ASP A 197 -20.36 -10.40 -4.06
CA ASP A 197 -20.49 -10.01 -5.46
C ASP A 197 -20.90 -8.53 -5.58
N GLY A 198 -20.19 -7.81 -6.46
CA GLY A 198 -20.28 -6.37 -6.64
C GLY A 198 -19.28 -5.55 -5.83
N MET A 199 -18.55 -6.14 -4.88
CA MET A 199 -17.43 -5.47 -4.21
C MET A 199 -16.25 -5.27 -5.16
N SER A 200 -15.59 -4.12 -5.06
CA SER A 200 -14.25 -3.91 -5.63
C SER A 200 -13.16 -4.48 -4.70
N ILE A 201 -11.89 -4.46 -5.15
CA ILE A 201 -10.75 -4.82 -4.29
C ILE A 201 -10.69 -3.89 -3.08
N VAL A 202 -10.90 -2.58 -3.30
CA VAL A 202 -10.93 -1.58 -2.23
C VAL A 202 -12.03 -1.91 -1.22
N ASP A 203 -13.21 -2.32 -1.68
CA ASP A 203 -14.32 -2.70 -0.79
C ASP A 203 -13.99 -3.95 0.01
N LEU A 204 -13.38 -4.96 -0.62
CA LEU A 204 -12.99 -6.20 0.03
C LEU A 204 -11.92 -5.96 1.10
N VAL A 205 -10.84 -5.25 0.76
CA VAL A 205 -9.74 -4.95 1.70
C VAL A 205 -10.27 -4.11 2.85
N HIS A 206 -11.09 -3.10 2.58
CA HIS A 206 -11.76 -2.32 3.62
C HIS A 206 -12.63 -3.21 4.52
N ALA A 207 -13.50 -4.06 3.95
CA ALA A 207 -14.37 -4.94 4.72
C ALA A 207 -13.59 -5.94 5.58
N TYR A 208 -12.49 -6.49 5.04
CA TYR A 208 -11.56 -7.35 5.75
C TYR A 208 -10.91 -6.61 6.90
N SER A 209 -10.21 -5.49 6.65
CA SER A 209 -9.53 -4.68 7.67
C SER A 209 -10.48 -4.15 8.75
N ALA A 210 -11.73 -3.82 8.41
CA ALA A 210 -12.72 -3.32 9.35
C ALA A 210 -13.27 -4.42 10.28
N GLN A 211 -13.39 -5.66 9.81
CA GLN A 211 -14.08 -6.72 10.57
C GLN A 211 -13.14 -7.73 11.24
N VAL A 212 -11.91 -7.90 10.75
CA VAL A 212 -10.94 -8.73 11.45
C VAL A 212 -10.41 -8.02 12.69
N LYS A 213 -10.44 -8.71 13.83
CA LYS A 213 -9.86 -8.21 15.08
C LYS A 213 -8.33 -8.21 15.06
N SER A 214 -7.75 -9.21 14.39
CA SER A 214 -6.30 -9.38 14.27
C SER A 214 -5.96 -9.53 12.80
N LEU A 215 -5.42 -8.47 12.21
CA LEU A 215 -4.95 -8.47 10.84
C LEU A 215 -3.59 -9.18 10.80
N CYS A 216 -3.55 -10.45 10.39
CA CYS A 216 -2.34 -11.28 10.51
C CYS A 216 -1.22 -11.00 9.49
N LEU A 217 -1.30 -9.86 8.82
CA LEU A 217 -0.28 -9.33 7.92
C LEU A 217 -0.05 -7.87 8.33
N HIS A 218 1.21 -7.48 8.49
CA HIS A 218 1.55 -6.07 8.58
C HIS A 218 1.19 -5.37 7.25
N SER A 219 0.82 -4.09 7.28
CA SER A 219 0.23 -3.32 6.18
C SER A 219 1.15 -3.30 4.97
N ASP A 220 2.46 -3.28 5.21
CA ASP A 220 3.49 -3.37 4.17
C ASP A 220 3.34 -4.63 3.33
N TRP A 221 3.03 -5.75 3.99
CA TRP A 221 2.80 -7.06 3.37
C TRP A 221 1.40 -7.15 2.78
N LEU A 222 0.39 -6.54 3.41
CA LEU A 222 -0.97 -6.53 2.87
C LEU A 222 -1.05 -5.78 1.54
N ILE A 223 -0.36 -4.64 1.43
CA ILE A 223 -0.18 -3.88 0.18
C ILE A 223 0.38 -4.80 -0.91
N GLY A 224 1.49 -5.46 -0.60
CA GLY A 224 2.14 -6.42 -1.47
C GLY A 224 1.25 -7.58 -1.90
N TYR A 225 0.54 -8.16 -0.93
CA TYR A 225 -0.39 -9.27 -1.14
C TYR A 225 -1.50 -8.87 -2.11
N VAL A 226 -2.13 -7.71 -1.91
CA VAL A 226 -3.17 -7.19 -2.80
C VAL A 226 -2.59 -6.94 -4.18
N ALA A 227 -1.43 -6.29 -4.26
CA ALA A 227 -0.78 -5.96 -5.52
C ALA A 227 -0.47 -7.21 -6.35
N LYS A 228 0.04 -8.26 -5.71
CA LYS A 228 0.45 -9.52 -6.34
C LYS A 228 -0.72 -10.41 -6.74
N ASN A 229 -1.72 -10.55 -5.87
CA ASN A 229 -2.74 -11.58 -6.07
C ASN A 229 -3.97 -11.06 -6.80
N TYR A 230 -4.29 -9.77 -6.67
CA TYR A 230 -5.57 -9.24 -7.17
C TYR A 230 -5.46 -8.41 -8.44
N LEU A 231 -4.30 -7.80 -8.71
CA LEU A 231 -4.16 -6.87 -9.83
C LEU A 231 -3.61 -7.57 -11.05
N ASP A 232 -4.20 -7.26 -12.21
CA ASP A 232 -3.73 -7.76 -13.49
C ASP A 232 -2.85 -6.69 -14.12
N LEU A 233 -1.56 -6.88 -13.90
CA LEU A 233 -0.49 -6.00 -14.36
C LEU A 233 0.14 -6.54 -15.66
N SER A 234 -0.52 -7.51 -16.32
CA SER A 234 -0.09 -8.05 -17.61
C SER A 234 -0.27 -7.01 -18.71
N LEU A 235 0.65 -6.97 -19.68
CA LEU A 235 0.52 -6.04 -20.82
C LEU A 235 -0.71 -6.39 -21.70
N PRO A 236 -1.36 -5.39 -22.35
CA PRO A 236 -2.60 -5.57 -23.11
C PRO A 236 -2.59 -6.63 -24.23
N ASP A 237 -1.41 -7.06 -24.69
CA ASP A 237 -1.25 -8.00 -25.81
C ASP A 237 -1.07 -9.46 -25.40
N GLY A 238 -1.22 -9.81 -24.11
CA GLY A 238 -1.02 -11.19 -23.64
C GLY A 238 0.40 -11.71 -23.84
N LYS A 239 1.35 -10.83 -24.15
CA LYS A 239 2.77 -11.14 -24.06
C LYS A 239 3.10 -11.18 -22.58
N GLU A 240 3.38 -12.38 -22.07
CA GLU A 240 4.09 -12.55 -20.80
C GLU A 240 5.34 -11.67 -20.87
N SER A 241 5.34 -10.57 -20.12
CA SER A 241 6.54 -9.78 -20.01
C SER A 241 7.48 -10.55 -19.10
N ASN A 242 8.64 -10.93 -19.63
CA ASN A 242 9.83 -11.17 -18.81
C ASN A 242 10.27 -9.90 -18.03
N ALA A 243 9.54 -8.78 -18.16
CA ALA A 243 9.66 -7.60 -17.31
C ALA A 243 8.86 -7.85 -16.03
N THR A 244 9.52 -7.69 -14.90
CA THR A 244 8.92 -7.76 -13.56
C THR A 244 7.65 -6.92 -13.52
N THR A 245 6.58 -7.54 -13.08
CA THR A 245 5.24 -6.98 -12.93
C THR A 245 5.22 -5.71 -12.06
N PHE A 246 6.24 -5.57 -11.22
CA PHE A 246 6.50 -4.42 -10.37
C PHE A 246 7.72 -3.64 -10.88
N HIS A 247 7.60 -2.31 -10.86
CA HIS A 247 8.66 -1.41 -11.28
C HIS A 247 9.39 -0.85 -10.06
N PRO A 248 10.57 -1.36 -9.68
CA PRO A 248 11.37 -0.72 -8.66
C PRO A 248 11.78 0.67 -9.15
N ILE A 249 11.50 1.70 -8.37
CA ILE A 249 11.83 3.07 -8.73
C ILE A 249 13.31 3.27 -8.47
N LYS A 250 14.08 3.50 -9.54
CA LYS A 250 15.49 3.91 -9.47
C LYS A 250 15.66 5.44 -9.51
N THR A 251 15.14 6.13 -8.49
CA THR A 251 15.20 7.58 -8.16
C THR A 251 16.53 8.38 -8.16
N TRP A 252 17.44 8.14 -7.21
CA TRP A 252 18.40 9.12 -6.68
C TRP A 252 19.86 8.64 -6.84
N PRO A 253 20.82 9.54 -7.16
CA PRO A 253 22.23 9.17 -7.25
C PRO A 253 22.92 9.02 -5.88
N LEU A 254 22.28 9.46 -4.78
CA LEU A 254 22.72 9.18 -3.43
C LEU A 254 21.83 8.06 -2.89
N GLN A 255 22.44 7.07 -2.25
CA GLN A 255 21.68 6.07 -1.48
C GLN A 255 20.87 6.83 -0.42
N CYS A 256 19.89 6.22 0.24
CA CYS A 256 19.33 6.78 1.48
C CYS A 256 20.39 6.93 2.61
N GLY A 257 21.68 6.85 2.28
CA GLY A 257 22.83 7.04 3.13
C GLY A 257 22.81 6.08 4.31
N ASN A 258 23.28 6.58 5.45
CA ASN A 258 23.09 5.92 6.74
C ASN A 258 21.69 6.16 7.32
N TYR A 259 20.80 6.85 6.60
CA TYR A 259 19.49 7.28 7.10
C TYR A 259 18.42 6.18 7.01
N THR A 260 18.59 5.17 6.16
CA THR A 260 17.72 3.99 6.15
C THR A 260 18.43 2.80 6.79
N GLN A 261 18.00 2.42 7.98
CA GLN A 261 18.43 1.21 8.69
C GLN A 261 17.36 0.11 8.62
N ALA A 262 16.78 -0.13 7.46
CA ALA A 262 15.70 -1.10 7.32
C ALA A 262 16.08 -2.20 6.33
N GLU A 263 16.36 -3.40 6.84
CA GLU A 263 16.00 -4.62 6.12
C GLU A 263 14.48 -4.60 5.89
N PRO A 264 13.98 -5.08 4.73
CA PRO A 264 14.64 -6.04 3.84
C PRO A 264 15.30 -5.47 2.57
N CYS A 265 15.09 -4.20 2.24
CA CYS A 265 15.71 -3.61 1.04
C CYS A 265 17.08 -3.02 1.37
N SER A 266 18.12 -3.44 0.63
CA SER A 266 19.42 -2.79 0.79
C SER A 266 19.30 -1.31 0.40
N ALA A 267 19.87 -0.43 1.22
CA ALA A 267 19.90 1.02 1.00
C ALA A 267 20.49 1.45 -0.36
N THR A 268 21.02 0.49 -1.13
CA THR A 268 21.59 0.69 -2.47
C THR A 268 20.58 0.70 -3.60
N GLU A 269 19.34 0.23 -3.39
CA GLU A 269 18.36 0.06 -4.47
C GLU A 269 16.99 0.73 -4.25
N SER A 270 16.65 1.14 -3.01
CA SER A 270 15.38 1.83 -2.72
C SER A 270 15.53 3.36 -2.79
N MET A 271 14.52 4.03 -3.36
CA MET A 271 14.50 5.50 -3.52
C MET A 271 13.43 6.25 -2.77
N PHE A 272 12.69 5.50 -1.98
CA PHE A 272 11.93 6.05 -0.90
C PHE A 272 12.80 5.76 0.31
N CYS A 273 13.08 6.80 1.09
CA CYS A 273 13.83 6.61 2.31
C CYS A 273 12.79 6.42 3.41
N HIS A 274 12.73 5.21 3.95
CA HIS A 274 11.82 4.83 5.03
C HIS A 274 12.50 5.04 6.39
N ARG A 275 11.72 5.19 7.47
CA ARG A 275 12.20 5.49 8.84
C ARG A 275 12.97 6.80 8.97
N GLN A 276 12.47 7.85 8.34
CA GLN A 276 13.09 9.17 8.33
C GLN A 276 12.51 10.03 9.45
N THR A 277 13.39 10.67 10.21
CA THR A 277 12.95 11.70 11.15
C THR A 277 12.51 12.96 10.38
N PRO A 278 11.72 13.85 11.00
CA PRO A 278 11.41 15.16 10.40
C PRO A 278 12.67 15.94 10.00
N GLN A 279 13.76 15.83 10.77
CA GLN A 279 15.04 16.48 10.47
C GLN A 279 15.72 15.88 9.24
N ASP A 280 15.65 14.55 9.07
CA ASP A 280 16.20 13.87 7.89
C ASP A 280 15.42 14.28 6.63
N MET A 281 14.08 14.29 6.70
CA MET A 281 13.23 14.76 5.61
C MET A 281 13.49 16.22 5.24
N GLU A 282 13.71 17.10 6.23
CA GLU A 282 14.07 18.49 5.98
C GLU A 282 15.45 18.61 5.33
N ALA A 283 16.43 17.82 5.78
CA ALA A 283 17.77 17.80 5.21
C ALA A 283 17.77 17.32 3.75
N MET A 284 17.09 16.21 3.46
CA MET A 284 16.94 15.68 2.11
C MET A 284 16.18 16.65 1.20
N THR A 285 15.15 17.33 1.71
CA THR A 285 14.44 18.38 0.95
C THR A 285 15.38 19.52 0.58
N LYS A 286 16.19 20.01 1.53
CA LYS A 286 17.17 21.08 1.27
C LYS A 286 18.25 20.65 0.28
N GLU A 287 18.74 19.42 0.39
CA GLU A 287 19.69 18.86 -0.56
C GLU A 287 19.09 18.78 -1.97
N ASN A 288 17.86 18.26 -2.11
CA ASN A 288 17.16 18.20 -3.39
C ASN A 288 17.00 19.60 -4.02
N GLN A 289 16.67 20.60 -3.21
CA GLN A 289 16.58 22.00 -3.66
C GLN A 289 17.92 22.57 -4.17
N LEU A 290 19.04 22.14 -3.58
CA LEU A 290 20.37 22.57 -3.98
C LEU A 290 20.84 21.87 -5.27
N LEU A 291 20.49 20.59 -5.45
CA LEU A 291 20.84 19.81 -6.63
C LEU A 291 19.98 20.13 -7.85
N HIS A 292 18.69 20.43 -7.64
CA HIS A 292 17.71 20.70 -8.70
C HIS A 292 17.04 22.07 -8.56
N PRO A 293 17.80 23.17 -8.49
CA PRO A 293 17.26 24.50 -8.21
C PRO A 293 16.24 24.99 -9.25
N GLU A 294 16.28 24.47 -10.47
CA GLU A 294 15.31 24.72 -11.54
C GLU A 294 13.87 24.34 -11.16
N ASN A 295 13.69 23.26 -10.39
CA ASN A 295 12.36 22.79 -9.98
C ASN A 295 11.74 23.73 -8.91
N TYR A 296 12.58 24.45 -8.16
CA TYR A 296 12.16 25.27 -7.02
C TYR A 296 12.09 26.78 -7.31
N LYS A 297 12.55 27.22 -8.49
CA LYS A 297 12.49 28.64 -8.89
C LYS A 297 11.07 29.19 -9.03
N TYR A 298 10.08 28.35 -9.33
CA TYR A 298 8.68 28.74 -9.60
C TYR A 298 7.72 28.51 -8.42
N ALA A 299 8.07 27.65 -7.46
CA ALA A 299 7.19 27.32 -6.32
C ALA A 299 6.87 28.54 -5.43
N LYS A 300 7.70 29.59 -5.45
CA LYS A 300 7.46 30.82 -4.68
C LYS A 300 6.30 31.68 -5.20
N SER A 301 5.91 31.57 -6.48
CA SER A 301 4.80 32.35 -7.06
C SER A 301 3.47 31.59 -7.07
N GLN A 302 3.49 30.25 -7.15
CA GLN A 302 2.28 29.41 -7.19
C GLN A 302 1.80 28.90 -5.82
N LYS A 303 2.55 29.17 -4.74
CA LYS A 303 2.19 28.73 -3.38
C LYS A 303 0.79 29.17 -2.95
N ASN A 304 0.27 30.27 -3.49
CA ASN A 304 -1.04 30.80 -3.13
C ASN A 304 -2.23 29.99 -3.72
N ASP A 305 -2.05 29.30 -4.84
CA ASP A 305 -3.15 28.59 -5.51
C ASP A 305 -3.30 27.15 -4.98
N ALA A 306 -2.19 26.47 -4.66
CA ALA A 306 -2.22 25.09 -4.17
C ALA A 306 -2.88 24.94 -2.78
N TYR A 307 -2.68 25.90 -1.86
CA TYR A 307 -3.34 25.89 -0.55
C TYR A 307 -4.87 26.03 -0.68
N SER A 308 -5.36 26.78 -1.67
CA SER A 308 -6.81 26.97 -1.88
C SER A 308 -7.55 25.69 -2.27
N ASN A 309 -6.88 24.77 -2.99
CA ASN A 309 -7.46 23.48 -3.37
C ASN A 309 -7.43 22.46 -2.22
N ILE A 310 -6.39 22.50 -1.38
CA ILE A 310 -6.30 21.65 -0.17
C ILE A 310 -7.41 22.03 0.81
N ASP A 311 -7.64 23.32 1.05
CA ASP A 311 -8.73 23.80 1.92
C ASP A 311 -10.12 23.37 1.41
N ARG A 312 -10.29 23.27 0.08
CA ARG A 312 -11.53 22.79 -0.54
C ARG A 312 -11.77 21.30 -0.28
N ILE A 313 -10.72 20.48 -0.35
CA ILE A 313 -10.78 19.02 -0.08
C ILE A 313 -11.04 18.77 1.41
N ILE A 314 -10.38 19.52 2.29
CA ILE A 314 -10.59 19.43 3.75
C ILE A 314 -12.04 19.81 4.09
N SER A 315 -12.56 20.90 3.53
CA SER A 315 -13.94 21.35 3.79
C SER A 315 -15.00 20.35 3.33
N ALA A 316 -14.79 19.65 2.21
CA ALA A 316 -15.70 18.61 1.72
C ALA A 316 -15.69 17.34 2.59
N THR A 317 -14.57 17.07 3.27
CA THR A 317 -14.40 15.89 4.13
C THR A 317 -15.01 16.14 5.51
N VAL A 318 -14.82 17.34 6.08
CA VAL A 318 -15.30 17.71 7.43
C VAL A 318 -16.84 17.89 7.48
N GLN A 319 -17.50 18.26 6.38
CA GLN A 319 -18.97 18.43 6.37
C GLN A 319 -19.76 17.11 6.34
N ASN A 320 -19.08 15.95 6.20
CA ASN A 320 -19.72 14.64 6.07
C ASN A 320 -19.44 13.69 7.25
N HIS A 321 -18.82 14.18 8.32
CA HIS A 321 -18.66 13.50 9.62
C HIS A 321 -19.44 14.25 10.70
#